data_AF-A0A7S2MA58-F1
#
_entry.id   AF-A0A7S2MA58-F1
#
_cell.length_a   1.000
_cell.length_b   1.000
_cell.length_c   1.000
_cell.angle_alpha   90.00
_cell.angle_beta   90.00
_cell.angle_gamma   90.00
#
_symmetry.space_group_name_H-M   'P 1'
#
loop_
_entity.id
_entity.type
_entity.pdbx_description
1 polymer ?
#
loop_
_entity_poly.entity_id
_entity_poly.type
_entity_poly.pdbx_seq_one_letter_code
_entity_poly.pdbx_strand_id
1 'polypeptide(L)'
;MTTATSSSITPTPPPPQRGGGVTSKYDAFKVPWPEINAALGLSALLLDTLQRKRNSGITFQTHEIMPLGIATKIGVKPSSSTSSSSSNNNNTKKQEKIIWYNLFYSEDSYSAFQFFTKRNFNVALQGLLKCLQDASDVALRNDKTLSMPHEITCTSRGEMVIGGLPISYYG
;
A
#
# COMPACT_ATOMS: atom_id res chain seq x y z
N MET A 1 -3.50 46.94 -67.97
CA MET A 1 -2.13 46.40 -67.77
C MET A 1 -1.72 46.73 -66.34
N THR A 2 -1.85 45.77 -65.44
CA THR A 2 -1.45 45.87 -64.03
C THR A 2 -0.81 44.55 -63.64
N THR A 3 0.47 44.63 -63.30
CA THR A 3 1.37 43.53 -62.94
C THR A 3 1.04 42.97 -61.56
N ALA A 4 0.81 41.67 -61.45
CA ALA A 4 0.69 40.96 -60.18
C ALA A 4 2.06 40.38 -59.78
N THR A 5 2.58 40.82 -58.64
CA THR A 5 3.81 40.33 -58.02
C THR A 5 3.51 39.02 -57.29
N SER A 6 4.20 37.94 -57.67
CA SER A 6 4.05 36.61 -57.09
C SER A 6 5.00 36.46 -55.89
N SER A 7 4.45 36.23 -54.69
CA SER A 7 5.22 35.98 -53.46
C SER A 7 5.32 34.48 -53.21
N SER A 8 6.52 33.92 -53.35
CA SER A 8 6.82 32.52 -53.03
C SER A 8 6.84 32.30 -51.51
N ILE A 9 5.93 31.46 -51.00
CA ILE A 9 5.91 31.02 -49.61
C ILE A 9 6.66 29.69 -49.52
N THR A 10 7.85 29.71 -48.94
CA THR A 10 8.61 28.51 -48.60
C THR A 10 8.02 27.89 -47.32
N PRO A 11 7.67 26.59 -47.29
CA PRO A 11 7.22 25.95 -46.05
C PRO A 11 8.41 25.79 -45.09
N THR A 12 8.27 26.35 -43.89
CA THR A 12 9.21 26.14 -42.78
C THR A 12 9.13 24.68 -42.30
N PRO A 13 10.27 24.05 -42.00
CA PRO A 13 10.28 22.68 -41.46
C PRO A 13 9.62 22.63 -40.09
N PRO A 14 8.92 21.51 -39.76
CA PRO A 14 8.29 21.35 -38.46
C PRO A 14 9.33 21.38 -37.34
N PRO A 15 8.95 21.87 -36.14
CA PRO A 15 9.87 21.93 -35.00
C PRO A 15 10.35 20.53 -34.61
N PRO A 16 11.59 20.39 -34.13
CA PRO A 16 12.11 19.11 -33.68
C PRO A 16 11.24 18.57 -32.54
N GLN A 17 10.63 17.40 -32.74
CA GLN A 17 9.92 16.70 -31.68
C GLN A 17 10.93 16.30 -30.61
N ARG A 18 10.97 17.09 -29.54
CA ARG A 18 11.92 16.93 -28.44
C ARG A 18 11.40 15.89 -27.48
N GLY A 19 11.91 14.68 -27.63
CA GLY A 19 11.89 13.62 -26.63
C GLY A 19 10.67 12.73 -26.72
N GLY A 20 10.76 11.69 -27.55
CA GLY A 20 10.03 10.45 -27.28
C GLY A 20 10.42 9.99 -25.89
N GLY A 21 9.54 10.23 -24.91
CA GLY A 21 9.65 9.62 -23.61
C GLY A 21 9.77 8.14 -23.83
N VAL A 22 10.82 7.53 -23.27
CA VAL A 22 10.89 6.08 -23.13
C VAL A 22 9.66 5.71 -22.30
N THR A 23 8.54 5.41 -22.95
CA THR A 23 7.38 4.83 -22.29
C THR A 23 7.92 3.55 -21.70
N SER A 24 7.95 3.48 -20.37
CA SER A 24 8.45 2.29 -19.71
C SER A 24 7.62 1.11 -20.24
N LYS A 25 8.20 -0.08 -20.38
CA LYS A 25 7.44 -1.28 -20.80
C LYS A 25 6.15 -1.48 -19.97
N TYR A 26 6.10 -0.88 -18.78
CA TYR A 26 5.00 -0.95 -17.82
C TYR A 26 3.94 0.15 -18.01
N ASP A 27 4.23 1.25 -18.73
CA ASP A 27 3.23 2.28 -19.03
C ASP A 27 2.13 1.75 -19.97
N ALA A 28 2.48 0.74 -20.78
CA ALA A 28 1.54 0.04 -21.67
C ALA A 28 0.55 -0.87 -20.93
N PHE A 29 0.79 -1.19 -19.65
CA PHE A 29 -0.02 -2.13 -18.85
C PHE A 29 -0.37 -1.55 -17.48
N LYS A 30 -1.01 -0.37 -17.47
CA LYS A 30 -1.55 0.19 -16.21
C LYS A 30 -2.71 -0.69 -15.71
N VAL A 31 -2.47 -1.39 -14.60
CA VAL A 31 -3.51 -2.18 -13.93
C VAL A 31 -4.54 -1.23 -13.29
N PRO A 32 -5.84 -1.44 -13.51
CA PRO A 32 -6.87 -0.63 -12.90
C PRO A 32 -6.89 -0.82 -11.37
N TRP A 33 -7.02 0.27 -10.62
CA TRP A 33 -7.06 0.22 -9.15
C TRP A 33 -8.07 -0.75 -8.54
N PRO A 34 -9.30 -0.89 -9.07
CA PRO A 34 -10.24 -1.90 -8.58
C PRO A 34 -9.67 -3.32 -8.58
N GLU A 35 -8.83 -3.68 -9.56
CA GLU A 35 -8.18 -4.99 -9.63
C GLU A 35 -7.10 -5.15 -8.55
N ILE A 36 -6.28 -4.12 -8.36
CA ILE A 36 -5.28 -4.07 -7.26
C ILE A 36 -5.96 -4.20 -5.90
N ASN A 37 -7.03 -3.43 -5.68
CA ASN A 37 -7.81 -3.44 -4.44
C ASN A 37 -8.46 -4.81 -4.19
N ALA A 38 -8.96 -5.46 -5.24
CA ALA A 38 -9.52 -6.81 -5.13
C ALA A 38 -8.45 -7.84 -4.74
N ALA A 39 -7.26 -7.78 -5.35
CA ALA A 39 -6.13 -8.66 -5.01
C ALA A 39 -5.66 -8.47 -3.56
N LEU A 40 -5.57 -7.23 -3.09
CA LEU A 40 -5.24 -6.91 -1.70
C LEU A 40 -6.33 -7.39 -0.73
N GLY A 41 -7.60 -7.19 -1.07
CA GLY A 41 -8.74 -7.68 -0.29
C GLY A 41 -8.75 -9.19 -0.16
N LEU A 42 -8.44 -9.91 -1.24
CA LEU A 42 -8.33 -11.38 -1.22
C LEU A 42 -7.14 -11.85 -0.38
N SER A 43 -6.00 -11.15 -0.46
CA SER A 43 -4.80 -11.45 0.36
C SER A 43 -5.09 -11.28 1.85
N ALA A 44 -5.79 -10.21 2.22
CA ALA A 44 -6.24 -9.98 3.59
C ALA A 44 -7.24 -11.04 4.07
N LEU A 45 -8.21 -11.42 3.23
CA LEU A 45 -9.17 -12.49 3.53
C LEU A 45 -8.46 -13.83 3.76
N LEU A 46 -7.43 -14.14 2.97
CA LEU A 46 -6.61 -15.34 3.17
C LEU A 46 -5.95 -15.34 4.55
N LEU A 47 -5.27 -14.25 4.91
CA LEU A 47 -4.60 -14.13 6.22
C LEU A 47 -5.58 -14.24 7.38
N ASP A 48 -6.73 -13.58 7.27
CA ASP A 48 -7.78 -13.67 8.29
C ASP A 48 -8.34 -15.11 8.38
N THR A 49 -8.55 -15.76 7.25
CA THR A 49 -8.95 -17.18 7.21
C THR A 49 -7.92 -18.09 7.87
N LEU A 50 -6.62 -17.85 7.64
CA LEU A 50 -5.54 -18.58 8.29
C LEU A 50 -5.52 -18.34 9.81
N GLN A 51 -5.75 -17.11 10.26
CA GLN A 51 -5.87 -16.79 11.68
C GLN A 51 -7.05 -17.55 12.32
N ARG A 52 -8.22 -17.56 11.68
CA ARG A 52 -9.43 -18.24 12.19
C ARG A 52 -9.39 -19.76 12.05
N LYS A 53 -8.50 -20.32 11.25
CA LYS A 53 -8.36 -21.77 11.07
C LYS A 53 -8.02 -22.44 12.41
N ARG A 54 -8.78 -23.47 12.76
CA ARG A 54 -8.54 -24.26 13.98
C ARG A 54 -7.11 -24.79 14.00
N ASN A 55 -6.44 -24.65 15.14
CA ASN A 55 -5.06 -25.07 15.37
C ASN A 55 -4.01 -24.37 14.50
N SER A 56 -4.32 -23.20 13.90
CA SER A 56 -3.32 -22.43 13.16
C SER A 56 -2.20 -21.90 14.08
N GLY A 57 -2.56 -21.51 15.31
CA GLY A 57 -1.66 -20.81 16.23
C GLY A 57 -1.31 -19.39 15.78
N ILE A 58 -1.93 -18.88 14.71
CA ILE A 58 -1.67 -17.55 14.16
C ILE A 58 -2.42 -16.52 14.98
N THR A 59 -1.73 -15.46 15.39
CA THR A 59 -2.33 -14.31 16.08
C THR A 59 -1.60 -13.05 15.65
N PHE A 60 -2.35 -12.10 15.10
CA PHE A 60 -1.79 -10.79 14.72
C PHE A 60 -1.68 -9.91 15.97
N GLN A 61 -0.44 -9.61 16.34
CA GLN A 61 -0.15 -9.00 17.64
C GLN A 61 -0.55 -7.53 17.66
N THR A 62 -0.02 -6.78 16.69
CA THR A 62 -0.15 -5.31 16.60
C THR A 62 -1.25 -4.84 15.66
N HIS A 63 -1.82 -5.75 14.88
CA HIS A 63 -2.78 -5.41 13.83
C HIS A 63 -4.03 -6.30 13.90
N GLU A 64 -5.09 -5.82 13.24
CA GLU A 64 -6.33 -6.55 13.02
C GLU A 64 -6.75 -6.40 11.56
N ILE A 65 -7.26 -7.47 10.95
CA ILE A 65 -7.72 -7.46 9.56
C ILE A 65 -9.25 -7.42 9.55
N MET A 66 -9.82 -6.51 8.77
CA MET A 66 -11.25 -6.46 8.48
C MET A 66 -11.48 -6.68 6.98
N PRO A 67 -11.72 -7.93 6.55
CA PRO A 67 -11.89 -8.26 5.14
C PRO A 67 -13.25 -7.76 4.64
N LEU A 68 -13.23 -6.84 3.67
CA LEU A 68 -14.42 -6.22 3.07
C LEU A 68 -14.34 -6.22 1.54
N GLY A 69 -13.70 -7.24 0.96
CA GLY A 69 -13.43 -7.30 -0.48
C GLY A 69 -12.55 -6.13 -0.92
N ILE A 70 -12.98 -5.38 -1.93
CA ILE A 70 -12.25 -4.21 -2.46
C ILE A 70 -12.07 -3.07 -1.45
N ALA A 71 -12.85 -3.05 -0.36
CA ALA A 71 -12.85 -1.98 0.64
C ALA A 71 -12.25 -2.43 1.99
N THR A 72 -11.39 -3.46 1.95
CA THR A 72 -10.73 -4.03 3.13
C THR A 72 -10.00 -2.99 3.97
N LYS A 73 -9.98 -3.20 5.29
CA LYS A 73 -9.31 -2.32 6.26
C LYS A 73 -8.34 -3.07 7.16
N ILE A 74 -7.32 -2.35 7.60
CA ILE A 74 -6.32 -2.82 8.56
C ILE A 74 -6.38 -1.93 9.79
N GLY A 75 -6.59 -2.54 10.94
CA GLY A 75 -6.58 -1.89 12.24
C GLY A 75 -5.18 -1.94 12.85
N VAL A 76 -4.68 -0.81 13.34
CA VAL A 76 -3.44 -0.74 14.13
C VAL A 76 -3.83 -0.59 15.60
N LYS A 77 -3.33 -1.49 16.44
CA LYS A 77 -3.49 -1.42 17.89
C LYS A 77 -2.48 -0.41 18.43
N PRO A 78 -2.89 0.55 19.28
CA PRO A 78 -1.94 1.43 19.94
C PRO A 78 -0.92 0.59 20.71
N SER A 79 0.37 0.90 20.56
CA SER A 79 1.37 0.34 21.47
C SER A 79 1.28 1.13 22.76
N SER A 80 1.19 0.44 23.91
CA SER A 80 1.17 1.04 25.24
C SER A 80 2.38 1.94 25.55
N SER A 81 3.40 1.95 24.68
CA SER A 81 4.62 2.76 24.75
C SER A 81 4.56 4.13 24.03
N THR A 82 3.49 4.47 23.30
CA THR A 82 3.35 5.79 22.61
C THR A 82 2.11 6.55 23.07
N SER A 83 1.74 6.39 24.33
CA SER A 83 0.87 7.34 25.02
C SER A 83 1.70 8.56 25.39
N SER A 84 1.73 9.56 24.50
CA SER A 84 2.23 10.89 24.83
C SER A 84 1.66 11.34 26.16
N SER A 85 2.57 11.67 27.09
CA SER A 85 2.35 12.19 28.43
C SER A 85 1.12 13.08 28.54
N SER A 86 0.04 12.52 29.08
CA SER A 86 -1.02 13.26 29.76
C SER A 86 -1.35 12.49 31.01
N SER A 87 -0.42 12.59 31.97
CA SER A 87 -0.61 12.16 33.33
C SER A 87 -1.75 12.98 33.93
N ASN A 88 -2.95 12.42 33.93
CA ASN A 88 -3.98 12.78 34.88
C ASN A 88 -4.54 11.47 35.43
N ASN A 89 -4.12 11.18 36.65
CA ASN A 89 -4.56 10.08 37.48
C ASN A 89 -6.10 10.00 37.50
N ASN A 90 -6.66 9.02 36.80
CA ASN A 90 -7.97 8.45 37.11
C ASN A 90 -7.97 7.00 36.61
N ASN A 91 -7.97 6.06 37.56
CA ASN A 91 -7.98 4.61 37.37
C ASN A 91 -9.25 4.12 36.65
N THR A 92 -9.34 4.40 35.36
CA THR A 92 -10.26 3.72 34.44
C THR A 92 -9.39 3.13 33.34
N LYS A 93 -9.43 1.79 33.17
CA LYS A 93 -8.73 1.09 32.09
C LYS A 93 -9.28 1.61 30.76
N LYS A 94 -8.67 2.66 30.21
CA LYS A 94 -9.04 3.24 28.92
C LYS A 94 -8.71 2.18 27.86
N GLN A 95 -9.73 1.51 27.34
CA GLN A 95 -9.55 0.56 26.24
C GLN A 95 -8.87 1.30 25.10
N GLU A 96 -7.69 0.83 24.72
CA GLU A 96 -6.92 1.38 23.60
C GLU A 96 -7.71 1.13 22.32
N LYS A 97 -8.20 2.21 21.71
CA LYS A 97 -9.06 2.16 20.52
C LYS A 97 -8.21 1.85 19.29
N ILE A 98 -8.57 0.81 18.55
CA ILE A 98 -7.96 0.45 17.26
C ILE A 98 -8.20 1.57 16.25
N ILE A 99 -7.14 1.98 15.54
CA ILE A 99 -7.19 2.96 14.46
C ILE A 99 -7.24 2.21 13.12
N TRP A 100 -8.27 2.47 12.32
CA TRP A 100 -8.52 1.77 11.06
C TRP A 100 -7.99 2.55 9.86
N TYR A 101 -7.27 1.83 8.99
CA TYR A 101 -6.72 2.31 7.73
C TYR A 101 -7.30 1.50 6.56
N ASN A 102 -7.49 2.15 5.42
CA ASN A 102 -8.04 1.58 4.20
C ASN A 102 -6.93 0.87 3.42
N LEU A 103 -7.11 -0.42 3.15
CA LEU A 103 -6.24 -1.21 2.28
C LEU A 103 -6.74 -1.15 0.83
N PHE A 104 -7.15 0.04 0.39
CA PHE A 104 -7.56 0.29 -0.97
C PHE A 104 -7.26 1.74 -1.34
N TYR A 105 -7.10 1.98 -2.63
CA TYR A 105 -6.86 3.31 -3.18
C TYR A 105 -7.78 3.57 -4.38
N SER A 106 -8.20 4.82 -4.55
CA SER A 106 -8.99 5.28 -5.71
C SER A 106 -8.41 6.61 -6.21
N GLU A 107 -8.22 6.70 -7.53
CA GLU A 107 -7.72 7.90 -8.22
C GLU A 107 -8.78 9.01 -8.31
N ASP A 108 -10.06 8.70 -8.08
CA ASP A 108 -11.20 9.62 -8.27
C ASP A 108 -11.29 10.72 -7.20
N SER A 109 -10.33 10.77 -6.28
CA SER A 109 -10.28 11.79 -5.24
C SER A 109 -9.69 13.08 -5.80
N TYR A 110 -10.51 13.88 -6.48
CA TYR A 110 -10.20 15.26 -6.90
C TYR A 110 -10.07 16.19 -5.69
N SER A 111 -8.99 16.11 -4.90
CA SER A 111 -8.75 17.07 -3.80
C SER A 111 -7.37 16.93 -3.12
N ALA A 112 -6.99 17.97 -2.37
CA ALA A 112 -5.90 18.04 -1.40
C ALA A 112 -5.85 16.89 -0.38
N PHE A 113 -6.92 16.08 -0.28
CA PHE A 113 -7.00 14.88 0.54
C PHE A 113 -6.26 13.66 -0.02
N GLN A 114 -5.78 13.68 -1.27
CA GLN A 114 -5.02 12.55 -1.86
C GLN A 114 -3.80 12.15 -1.04
N PHE A 115 -3.07 13.12 -0.48
CA PHE A 115 -1.89 12.84 0.36
C PHE A 115 -2.27 11.99 1.59
N PHE A 116 -3.39 12.31 2.25
CA PHE A 116 -3.88 11.55 3.40
C PHE A 116 -4.34 10.16 3.02
N THR A 117 -5.01 10.00 1.87
CA THR A 117 -5.43 8.68 1.35
C THR A 117 -4.21 7.81 1.02
N LYS A 118 -3.17 8.36 0.38
CA LYS A 118 -1.92 7.65 0.09
C LYS A 118 -1.21 7.21 1.36
N ARG A 119 -1.06 8.11 2.34
CA ARG A 119 -0.45 7.77 3.64
C ARG A 119 -1.25 6.70 4.37
N ASN A 120 -2.57 6.82 4.38
CA ASN A 120 -3.46 5.85 5.02
C ASN A 120 -3.32 4.46 4.38
N PHE A 121 -3.32 4.41 3.04
CA PHE A 121 -3.09 3.18 2.28
C PHE A 121 -1.72 2.56 2.55
N ASN A 122 -0.64 3.34 2.58
CA ASN A 122 0.70 2.85 2.89
C ASN A 122 0.79 2.29 4.33
N VAL A 123 0.13 2.93 5.31
CA VAL A 123 0.06 2.38 6.68
C VAL A 123 -0.69 1.04 6.67
N ALA A 124 -1.80 0.93 5.94
CA ALA A 124 -2.52 -0.33 5.80
C ALA A 124 -1.67 -1.42 5.13
N LEU A 125 -0.91 -1.10 4.07
CA LEU A 125 0.00 -2.03 3.39
C LEU A 125 1.07 -2.57 4.33
N GLN A 126 1.71 -1.70 5.11
CA GLN A 126 2.70 -2.13 6.09
C GLN A 126 2.07 -3.01 7.18
N GLY A 127 0.86 -2.67 7.64
CA GLY A 127 0.13 -3.48 8.60
C GLY A 127 -0.28 -4.85 8.07
N LEU A 128 -0.70 -4.95 6.80
CA LEU A 128 -0.94 -6.22 6.12
C LEU A 128 0.33 -7.07 6.10
N LEU A 129 1.47 -6.46 5.75
CA LEU A 129 2.73 -7.17 5.68
C LEU A 129 3.23 -7.62 7.05
N LYS A 130 2.93 -6.86 8.10
CA LYS A 130 3.18 -7.28 9.48
C LYS A 130 2.34 -8.50 9.88
N CYS A 131 1.06 -8.54 9.46
CA CYS A 131 0.23 -9.72 9.66
C CYS A 131 0.78 -10.94 8.90
N LEU A 132 1.28 -10.73 7.68
CA LEU A 132 1.91 -11.80 6.90
C LEU A 132 3.18 -12.33 7.59
N GLN A 133 4.02 -11.45 8.15
CA GLN A 133 5.20 -11.83 8.92
C GLN A 133 4.81 -12.67 10.16
N ASP A 134 3.82 -12.21 10.93
CA ASP A 134 3.36 -12.95 12.12
C ASP A 134 2.82 -14.35 11.74
N ALA A 135 2.15 -14.47 10.58
CA ALA A 135 1.69 -15.76 10.05
C ALA A 135 2.85 -16.64 9.58
N SER A 136 3.85 -16.07 8.89
CA SER A 136 5.03 -16.83 8.44
C SER A 136 5.83 -17.34 9.64
N ASP A 137 6.02 -16.54 10.68
CA ASP A 137 6.76 -16.95 11.89
C ASP A 137 6.12 -18.15 12.58
N VAL A 138 4.79 -18.25 12.54
CA VAL A 138 4.07 -19.43 13.05
C VAL A 138 4.26 -20.62 12.12
N ALA A 139 4.18 -20.41 10.80
CA ALA A 139 4.37 -21.47 9.81
C ALA A 139 5.77 -22.08 9.89
N LEU A 140 6.83 -21.25 9.93
CA LEU A 140 8.23 -21.72 10.04
C LEU A 140 8.51 -22.40 11.39
N ARG A 141 7.87 -21.96 12.48
CA ARG A 141 7.98 -22.65 13.78
C ARG A 141 7.35 -24.04 13.76
N ASN A 142 6.23 -24.19 13.05
CA ASN A 142 5.52 -25.46 12.95
C ASN A 142 6.19 -26.41 11.94
N ASP A 143 6.77 -25.89 10.86
CA ASP A 143 7.46 -26.66 9.84
C ASP A 143 8.82 -26.05 9.50
N LYS A 144 9.88 -26.70 10.00
CA LYS A 144 11.27 -26.28 9.82
C LYS A 144 11.81 -26.54 8.40
N THR A 145 11.07 -27.28 7.57
CA THR A 145 11.44 -27.49 6.16
C THR A 145 11.01 -26.33 5.27
N LEU A 146 10.10 -25.48 5.78
CA LEU A 146 9.71 -24.26 5.10
C LEU A 146 10.81 -23.21 5.22
N SER A 147 11.14 -22.60 4.09
CA SER A 147 11.92 -21.37 4.02
C SER A 147 11.11 -20.32 3.25
N MET A 148 11.13 -19.08 3.73
CA MET A 148 10.55 -17.97 2.98
C MET A 148 11.53 -17.59 1.86
N PRO A 149 11.12 -17.65 0.57
CA PRO A 149 12.01 -17.29 -0.52
C PRO A 149 12.35 -15.80 -0.52
N HIS A 150 11.45 -14.98 0.02
CA HIS A 150 11.66 -13.56 0.22
C HIS A 150 11.43 -13.22 1.68
N GLU A 151 12.47 -12.72 2.33
CA GLU A 151 12.41 -12.33 3.72
C GLU A 151 11.59 -11.04 3.88
N ILE A 152 10.73 -11.01 4.90
CA ILE A 152 9.99 -9.82 5.31
C ILE A 152 10.70 -9.22 6.51
N THR A 153 11.27 -8.03 6.35
CA THR A 153 12.01 -7.35 7.42
C THR A 153 11.50 -5.93 7.64
N CYS A 154 11.79 -5.39 8.82
CA CYS A 154 11.54 -4.00 9.15
C CYS A 154 12.87 -3.25 9.10
N THR A 155 12.92 -2.17 8.32
CA THR A 155 14.10 -1.31 8.20
C THR A 155 14.32 -0.50 9.48
N SER A 156 15.50 0.12 9.61
CA SER A 156 15.79 1.05 10.72
C SER A 156 14.85 2.26 10.78
N ARG A 157 14.15 2.56 9.69
CA ARG A 157 13.15 3.63 9.59
C ARG A 157 11.74 3.18 9.98
N GLY A 158 11.56 1.91 10.33
CA GLY A 158 10.25 1.34 10.64
C GLY A 158 9.44 0.93 9.41
N GLU A 159 10.00 1.00 8.20
CA GLU A 159 9.31 0.60 6.98
C GLU A 159 9.50 -0.90 6.73
N MET A 160 8.41 -1.58 6.36
CA MET A 160 8.45 -2.99 6.01
C MET A 160 8.94 -3.18 4.57
N VAL A 161 9.80 -4.18 4.35
CA VAL A 161 10.36 -4.53 3.04
C VAL A 161 10.24 -6.03 2.77
N ILE A 162 10.16 -6.41 1.49
CA ILE A 162 10.17 -7.80 1.03
C ILE A 162 11.40 -7.99 0.16
N GLY A 163 12.34 -8.85 0.58
CA GLY A 163 13.58 -9.07 -0.17
C GLY A 163 14.39 -7.80 -0.43
N GLY A 164 14.32 -6.83 0.48
CA GLY A 164 14.96 -5.51 0.36
C GLY A 164 14.18 -4.46 -0.44
N LEU A 165 13.00 -4.79 -0.98
CA LEU A 165 12.15 -3.86 -1.72
C LEU A 165 11.06 -3.26 -0.81
N PRO A 166 10.92 -1.92 -0.76
CA PRO A 166 9.90 -1.27 0.06
C PRO A 166 8.49 -1.47 -0.49
N ILE A 167 7.54 -1.70 0.42
CA ILE A 167 6.11 -1.76 0.09
C ILE A 167 5.43 -0.43 0.38
N SER A 168 5.62 0.53 -0.50
CA SER A 168 5.02 1.87 -0.39
C SER A 168 4.61 2.36 -1.76
N TYR A 169 3.41 2.94 -1.83
CA TYR A 169 2.93 3.64 -3.01
C TYR A 169 3.36 5.11 -2.93
N TYR A 170 4.19 5.53 -3.90
CA TYR A 170 4.77 6.89 -3.99
C TYR A 170 4.29 7.68 -5.21
N GLY A 171 3.25 7.21 -5.92
CA GLY A 171 2.72 7.90 -7.10
C GLY A 171 2.19 9.29 -6.79
#